data_AF-A0A954BZR8-F1
#
_entry.id   AF-A0A954BZR8-F1
#
_cell.length_a   1.000
_cell.length_b   1.000
_cell.length_c   1.000
_cell.angle_alpha   90.00
_cell.angle_beta   90.00
_cell.angle_gamma   90.00
#
_symmetry.space_group_name_H-M   'P 1'
#
loop_
_entity.id
_entity.type
_entity.pdbx_description
1 polymer ?
#
loop_
_entity_poly.entity_id
_entity_poly.type
_entity_poly.pdbx_seq_one_letter_code
_entity_poly.pdbx_strand_id
1 'polypeptide(L)'
;MEKDEQQLSVKTEINEVQDAIVEAMPEIMGEMGSLFGFDPRRIPKSVYRQMKSRLKSYFKVIEPMVAAGEDYVPNFDDFERLIGAGLKLGGTRLRKGVSPVDWLIAHQQKQVSPQPALVRHNPDYMRAYTAVSEFADVVLAELGPDFDELGREWNRTPEPRKLMAVVRGWNDNTLDFPEPKPTRFTERQLERMANTYRSVAAFWEMRLRFFVWILRKMRGKHVPPAKMVRVPLAHLVQEVESFPTLAPLAGFLNVQVRNALAHGRADRQRATEVCVFHDSANPVKWTCDEFWGNTAKLLTAAPTLGYLEVMVQLRLFRLVVAGLREADVPSIAQDAG
;
A
#
# COMPACT_ATOMS: atom_id res chain seq x y z
N MET A 1 -17.69 -22.12 -40.57
CA MET A 1 -16.45 -21.90 -41.34
C MET A 1 -15.69 -20.70 -40.80
N GLU A 2 -16.14 -19.46 -40.99
CA GLU A 2 -15.43 -18.25 -40.48
C GLU A 2 -15.30 -18.22 -38.93
N LYS A 3 -16.36 -18.56 -38.20
CA LYS A 3 -16.32 -18.66 -36.72
C LYS A 3 -15.44 -19.81 -36.20
N ASP A 4 -15.34 -20.91 -36.95
CA ASP A 4 -14.56 -22.09 -36.57
C ASP A 4 -13.05 -21.83 -36.79
N GLU A 5 -12.71 -21.11 -37.87
CA GLU A 5 -11.34 -20.64 -38.14
C GLU A 5 -10.89 -19.61 -37.11
N GLN A 6 -11.78 -18.69 -36.71
CA GLN A 6 -11.49 -17.68 -35.69
C GLN A 6 -11.30 -18.31 -34.29
N GLN A 7 -12.10 -19.30 -33.92
CA GLN A 7 -11.92 -20.07 -32.68
C GLN A 7 -10.62 -20.91 -32.68
N LEU A 8 -10.24 -21.46 -33.83
CA LEU A 8 -8.99 -22.21 -33.97
C LEU A 8 -7.76 -21.29 -33.87
N SER A 9 -7.84 -20.07 -34.41
CA SER A 9 -6.79 -19.04 -34.31
C SER A 9 -6.55 -18.62 -32.86
N VAL A 10 -7.63 -18.23 -32.15
CA VAL A 10 -7.55 -17.79 -30.74
C VAL A 10 -6.99 -18.89 -29.83
N LYS A 11 -7.41 -20.14 -30.05
CA LYS A 11 -6.87 -21.28 -29.30
C LYS A 11 -5.38 -21.51 -29.54
N THR A 12 -4.91 -21.23 -30.75
CA THR A 12 -3.50 -21.37 -31.12
C THR A 12 -2.67 -20.28 -30.42
N GLU A 13 -3.13 -19.03 -30.47
CA GLU A 13 -2.49 -17.89 -29.79
C GLU A 13 -2.42 -18.06 -28.26
N ILE A 14 -3.47 -18.57 -27.63
CA ILE A 14 -3.47 -18.84 -26.17
C ILE A 14 -2.46 -19.92 -25.81
N ASN A 15 -2.32 -20.97 -26.63
CA ASN A 15 -1.31 -22.00 -26.41
C ASN A 15 0.11 -21.45 -26.59
N GLU A 16 0.35 -20.60 -27.58
CA GLU A 16 1.64 -19.93 -27.79
C GLU A 16 2.02 -19.02 -26.62
N VAL A 17 1.07 -18.22 -26.10
CA VAL A 17 1.29 -17.38 -24.91
C VAL A 17 1.55 -18.24 -23.67
N GLN A 18 0.80 -19.34 -23.50
CA GLN A 18 1.01 -20.26 -22.39
C GLN A 18 2.42 -20.87 -22.44
N ASP A 19 2.87 -21.32 -23.60
CA ASP A 19 4.17 -21.94 -23.76
C ASP A 19 5.30 -20.93 -23.59
N ALA A 20 5.16 -19.71 -24.11
CA ALA A 20 6.10 -18.61 -23.90
C ALA A 20 6.25 -18.24 -22.41
N ILE A 21 5.15 -18.17 -21.65
CA ILE A 21 5.21 -17.88 -20.20
C ILE A 21 5.86 -19.04 -19.43
N VAL A 22 5.58 -20.28 -19.81
CA VAL A 22 6.19 -21.47 -19.20
C VAL A 22 7.70 -21.54 -19.48
N GLU A 23 8.12 -21.13 -20.67
CA GLU A 23 9.51 -21.03 -21.08
C GLU A 23 10.25 -19.89 -20.35
N ALA A 24 9.60 -18.73 -20.20
CA ALA A 24 10.14 -17.57 -19.50
C ALA A 24 10.10 -17.68 -17.95
N MET A 25 9.39 -18.68 -17.38
CA MET A 25 9.27 -18.82 -15.93
C MET A 25 10.60 -18.82 -15.15
N PRO A 26 11.67 -19.50 -15.60
CA PRO A 26 12.95 -19.47 -14.89
C PRO A 26 13.52 -18.05 -14.77
N GLU A 27 13.38 -17.23 -15.80
CA GLU A 27 13.81 -15.84 -15.81
C GLU A 27 12.91 -14.96 -14.93
N ILE A 28 11.58 -15.11 -15.06
CA ILE A 28 10.59 -14.41 -14.21
C ILE A 28 10.85 -14.71 -12.73
N MET A 29 11.08 -15.97 -12.38
CA MET A 29 11.37 -16.35 -11.00
C MET A 29 12.76 -15.90 -10.54
N GLY A 30 13.73 -15.75 -11.45
CA GLY A 30 15.04 -15.18 -11.15
C GLY A 30 15.00 -13.69 -10.85
N GLU A 31 14.23 -12.94 -11.64
CA GLU A 31 13.94 -11.52 -11.39
C GLU A 31 13.14 -11.33 -10.10
N MET A 32 12.17 -12.20 -9.82
CA MET A 32 11.45 -12.17 -8.54
C MET A 32 12.37 -12.52 -7.36
N GLY A 33 13.29 -13.48 -7.51
CA GLY A 33 14.27 -13.83 -6.48
C GLY A 33 15.15 -12.64 -6.07
N SER A 34 15.58 -11.83 -7.04
CA SER A 34 16.33 -10.60 -6.78
C SER A 34 15.49 -9.53 -6.04
N LEU A 35 14.20 -9.43 -6.38
CA LEU A 35 13.25 -8.48 -5.78
C LEU A 35 12.76 -8.87 -4.37
N PHE A 36 12.82 -10.16 -4.02
CA PHE A 36 12.31 -10.70 -2.76
C PHE A 36 13.38 -11.37 -1.87
N GLY A 37 14.66 -11.33 -2.26
CA GLY A 37 15.78 -11.77 -1.43
C GLY A 37 15.95 -13.29 -1.33
N PHE A 38 15.49 -14.04 -2.34
CA PHE A 38 15.68 -15.49 -2.43
C PHE A 38 16.67 -15.82 -3.54
N ASP A 39 17.57 -16.80 -3.32
CA ASP A 39 18.54 -17.23 -4.34
C ASP A 39 17.83 -17.96 -5.51
N PRO A 40 17.83 -17.40 -6.73
CA PRO A 40 17.21 -17.99 -7.92
C PRO A 40 17.72 -19.40 -8.27
N ARG A 41 18.94 -19.74 -7.84
CA ARG A 41 19.67 -20.93 -8.32
C ARG A 41 19.18 -22.26 -7.76
N ARG A 42 18.17 -22.26 -6.88
CA ARG A 42 17.65 -23.47 -6.22
C ARG A 42 16.12 -23.52 -6.18
N ILE A 43 15.44 -23.21 -7.28
CA ILE A 43 14.00 -23.48 -7.38
C ILE A 43 13.80 -25.01 -7.51
N PRO A 44 13.16 -25.68 -6.55
CA PRO A 44 12.95 -27.12 -6.63
C PRO A 44 12.09 -27.47 -7.85
N LYS A 45 12.42 -28.57 -8.55
CA LYS A 45 11.62 -29.07 -9.68
C LYS A 45 10.14 -29.28 -9.33
N SER A 46 9.84 -29.58 -8.07
CA SER A 46 8.48 -29.68 -7.54
C SER A 46 7.71 -28.36 -7.61
N VAL A 47 8.35 -27.23 -7.29
CA VAL A 47 7.78 -25.88 -7.37
C VAL A 47 7.51 -25.53 -8.83
N TYR A 48 8.45 -25.81 -9.73
CA TYR A 48 8.26 -25.60 -11.17
C TYR A 48 7.07 -26.40 -11.73
N ARG A 49 6.97 -27.70 -11.42
CA ARG A 49 5.83 -28.55 -11.84
C ARG A 49 4.52 -28.05 -11.27
N GLN A 50 4.51 -27.61 -10.01
CA GLN A 50 3.33 -27.08 -9.35
C GLN A 50 2.86 -25.79 -10.03
N MET A 51 3.77 -24.87 -10.35
CA MET A 51 3.47 -23.61 -11.00
C MET A 51 2.99 -23.82 -12.44
N LYS A 52 3.62 -24.72 -13.21
CA LYS A 52 3.14 -25.13 -14.55
C LYS A 52 1.73 -25.72 -14.53
N SER A 53 1.43 -26.60 -13.56
CA SER A 53 0.10 -27.20 -13.39
C SER A 53 -0.97 -26.14 -13.05
N ARG A 54 -0.61 -25.18 -12.20
CA ARG A 54 -1.48 -24.06 -11.83
C ARG A 54 -1.72 -23.09 -13.00
N LEU A 55 -0.69 -22.77 -13.79
CA LEU A 55 -0.81 -21.95 -15.00
C LEU A 55 -1.76 -22.61 -16.00
N LYS A 56 -1.59 -23.90 -16.29
CA LYS A 56 -2.53 -24.64 -17.15
C LYS A 56 -3.98 -24.57 -16.66
N SER A 57 -4.18 -24.65 -15.34
CA SER A 57 -5.51 -24.56 -14.75
C SER A 57 -6.10 -23.15 -14.88
N TYR A 58 -5.27 -22.12 -14.86
CA TYR A 58 -5.66 -20.72 -15.09
C TYR A 58 -6.04 -20.46 -16.55
N PHE A 59 -5.21 -20.91 -17.51
CA PHE A 59 -5.50 -20.78 -18.93
C PHE A 59 -6.78 -21.49 -19.37
N LYS A 60 -7.11 -22.65 -18.78
CA LYS A 60 -8.39 -23.33 -19.02
C LYS A 60 -9.62 -22.50 -18.66
N VAL A 61 -9.50 -21.57 -17.72
CA VAL A 61 -10.59 -20.67 -17.33
C VAL A 61 -10.69 -19.49 -18.29
N ILE A 62 -9.54 -18.98 -18.76
CA ILE A 62 -9.47 -17.82 -19.65
C ILE A 62 -9.79 -18.17 -21.11
N GLU A 63 -9.41 -19.36 -21.58
CA GLU A 63 -9.62 -19.83 -22.95
C GLU A 63 -11.06 -19.60 -23.47
N PRO A 64 -12.13 -20.04 -22.77
CA PRO A 64 -13.49 -19.77 -23.23
C PRO A 64 -13.88 -18.28 -23.19
N MET A 65 -13.31 -17.49 -22.28
CA MET A 65 -13.58 -16.05 -22.17
C MET A 65 -12.96 -15.27 -23.35
N VAL A 66 -11.74 -15.63 -23.74
CA VAL A 66 -11.03 -15.01 -24.88
C VAL A 66 -11.62 -15.49 -26.21
N ALA A 67 -12.02 -16.76 -26.31
CA ALA A 67 -12.67 -17.31 -27.49
C ALA A 67 -14.07 -16.71 -27.76
N ALA A 68 -14.69 -16.06 -26.78
CA ALA A 68 -15.98 -15.39 -26.94
C ALA A 68 -15.89 -14.04 -27.69
N GLY A 69 -14.68 -13.49 -27.88
CA GLY A 69 -14.44 -12.27 -28.68
C GLY A 69 -14.83 -10.96 -27.98
N GLU A 70 -14.92 -9.88 -28.77
CA GLU A 70 -15.11 -8.49 -28.28
C GLU A 70 -16.48 -8.23 -27.62
N ASP A 71 -17.49 -9.08 -27.87
CA ASP A 71 -18.84 -8.97 -27.31
C ASP A 71 -19.01 -9.66 -25.95
N TYR A 72 -17.93 -10.20 -25.37
CA TYR A 72 -17.98 -10.88 -24.08
C TYR A 72 -18.22 -9.89 -22.93
N VAL A 73 -19.41 -9.96 -22.34
CA VAL A 73 -19.73 -9.28 -21.07
C VAL A 73 -19.46 -10.27 -19.93
N PRO A 74 -18.43 -10.05 -19.08
CA PRO A 74 -18.15 -10.95 -17.97
C PRO A 74 -19.30 -10.90 -16.95
N ASN A 75 -19.90 -12.05 -16.66
CA ASN A 75 -20.82 -12.20 -15.52
C ASN A 75 -20.03 -12.42 -14.21
N PHE A 76 -20.72 -12.36 -13.07
CA PHE A 76 -20.11 -12.54 -11.76
C PHE A 76 -19.50 -13.95 -11.61
N ASP A 77 -20.14 -14.98 -12.16
CA ASP A 77 -19.67 -16.37 -12.10
C ASP A 77 -18.29 -16.55 -12.76
N ASP A 78 -18.10 -15.95 -13.93
CA ASP A 78 -16.84 -16.02 -14.67
C ASP A 78 -15.75 -15.20 -13.97
N PHE A 79 -16.11 -14.03 -13.42
CA PHE A 79 -15.22 -13.26 -12.56
C PHE A 79 -14.80 -14.05 -11.31
N GLU A 80 -15.74 -14.72 -10.64
CA GLU A 80 -15.48 -15.54 -9.45
C GLU A 80 -14.58 -16.74 -9.77
N ARG A 81 -14.79 -17.39 -10.92
CA ARG A 81 -13.91 -18.47 -11.43
C ARG A 81 -12.51 -17.96 -11.71
N LEU A 82 -12.37 -16.77 -12.31
CA LEU A 82 -11.08 -16.14 -12.60
C LEU A 82 -10.30 -15.84 -11.32
N ILE A 83 -10.96 -15.22 -10.33
CA ILE A 83 -10.37 -14.98 -9.00
C ILE A 83 -9.99 -16.29 -8.32
N GLY A 84 -10.87 -17.30 -8.36
CA GLY A 84 -10.59 -18.64 -7.83
C GLY A 84 -9.38 -19.31 -8.48
N ALA A 85 -9.22 -19.17 -9.79
CA ALA A 85 -8.07 -19.67 -10.54
C ALA A 85 -6.78 -18.91 -10.17
N GLY A 86 -6.85 -17.58 -10.05
CA GLY A 86 -5.74 -16.75 -9.60
C GLY A 86 -5.29 -17.07 -8.17
N LEU A 87 -6.23 -17.28 -7.25
CA LEU A 87 -5.92 -17.71 -5.88
C LEU A 87 -5.25 -19.08 -5.84
N LYS A 88 -5.72 -20.04 -6.66
CA LYS A 88 -5.07 -21.34 -6.82
C LYS A 88 -3.65 -21.21 -7.40
N LEU A 89 -3.44 -20.29 -8.35
CA LEU A 89 -2.13 -19.97 -8.92
C LEU A 89 -1.17 -19.46 -7.84
N GLY A 90 -1.63 -18.53 -6.99
CA GLY A 90 -0.91 -18.04 -5.82
C GLY A 90 -0.72 -19.07 -4.70
N GLY A 91 -1.32 -20.26 -4.81
CA GLY A 91 -1.18 -21.35 -3.83
C GLY A 91 -2.15 -21.29 -2.66
N THR A 92 -3.15 -20.42 -2.73
CA THR A 92 -4.22 -20.33 -1.74
C THR A 92 -5.19 -21.50 -1.91
N ARG A 93 -5.47 -22.20 -0.81
CA ARG A 93 -6.49 -23.27 -0.76
C ARG A 93 -7.71 -22.78 -0.01
N LEU A 94 -8.82 -22.65 -0.71
CA LEU A 94 -10.11 -22.28 -0.13
C LEU A 94 -10.83 -23.51 0.43
N ARG A 95 -11.59 -23.31 1.52
CA ARG A 95 -12.48 -24.36 2.04
C ARG A 95 -13.67 -24.53 1.09
N LYS A 96 -14.27 -25.72 1.06
CA LYS A 96 -15.47 -25.99 0.24
C LYS A 96 -16.59 -25.03 0.65
N GLY A 97 -17.26 -24.44 -0.34
CA GLY A 97 -18.37 -23.49 -0.12
C GLY A 97 -17.95 -22.06 0.23
N VAL A 98 -16.65 -21.75 0.24
CA VAL A 98 -16.17 -20.36 0.41
C VAL A 98 -16.01 -19.72 -0.97
N SER A 99 -16.71 -18.61 -1.20
CA SER A 99 -16.53 -17.77 -2.39
C SER A 99 -15.08 -17.26 -2.49
N PRO A 100 -14.38 -17.45 -3.63
CA PRO A 100 -13.09 -16.83 -3.90
C PRO A 100 -13.09 -15.31 -3.73
N VAL A 101 -14.16 -14.65 -4.17
CA VAL A 101 -14.31 -13.20 -4.11
C VAL A 101 -14.47 -12.75 -2.65
N ASP A 102 -15.38 -13.37 -1.90
CA ASP A 102 -15.58 -13.01 -0.48
C ASP A 102 -14.34 -13.31 0.35
N TRP A 103 -13.62 -14.40 0.04
CA TRP A 103 -12.35 -14.70 0.68
C TRP A 103 -11.31 -13.60 0.42
N LEU A 104 -11.20 -13.13 -0.83
CA LEU A 104 -10.25 -12.08 -1.20
C LEU A 104 -10.61 -10.75 -0.51
N ILE A 105 -11.89 -10.38 -0.49
CA ILE A 105 -12.40 -9.22 0.25
C ILE A 105 -12.04 -9.34 1.74
N ALA A 106 -12.32 -10.48 2.36
CA ALA A 106 -12.03 -10.70 3.77
C ALA A 106 -10.52 -10.69 4.06
N HIS A 107 -9.70 -11.22 3.14
CA HIS A 107 -8.25 -11.24 3.27
C HIS A 107 -7.67 -9.83 3.16
N GLN A 108 -8.05 -9.05 2.15
CA GLN A 108 -7.62 -7.66 2.00
C GLN A 108 -8.15 -6.79 3.14
N GLN A 109 -9.39 -6.97 3.57
CA GLN A 109 -9.96 -6.27 4.73
C GLN A 109 -9.10 -6.48 5.98
N LYS A 110 -8.60 -7.70 6.23
CA LYS A 110 -7.68 -7.95 7.35
C LYS A 110 -6.38 -7.16 7.25
N GLN A 111 -5.84 -6.98 6.03
CA GLN A 111 -4.60 -6.23 5.83
C GLN A 111 -4.75 -4.73 6.12
N VAL A 112 -5.94 -4.18 5.87
CA VAL A 112 -6.25 -2.75 6.13
C VAL A 112 -7.04 -2.54 7.41
N SER A 113 -7.31 -3.58 8.20
CA SER A 113 -8.04 -3.43 9.45
C SER A 113 -7.10 -2.87 10.52
N PRO A 114 -7.60 -2.00 11.42
CA PRO A 114 -6.81 -1.52 12.55
C PRO A 114 -6.21 -2.69 13.35
N GLN A 115 -4.91 -2.67 13.61
CA GLN A 115 -4.25 -3.73 14.35
C GLN A 115 -4.69 -3.69 15.82
N PRO A 116 -5.37 -4.72 16.36
CA PRO A 116 -5.96 -4.65 17.71
C PRO A 116 -4.95 -4.31 18.82
N ALA A 117 -3.70 -4.76 18.68
CA ALA A 117 -2.61 -4.45 19.61
C ALA A 117 -2.30 -2.95 19.66
N LEU A 118 -2.28 -2.27 18.51
CA LEU A 118 -2.04 -0.82 18.43
C LEU A 118 -3.28 -0.02 18.86
N VAL A 119 -4.49 -0.47 18.49
CA VAL A 119 -5.75 0.20 18.84
C VAL A 119 -5.96 0.30 20.35
N ARG A 120 -5.70 -0.79 21.08
CA ARG A 120 -6.01 -0.85 22.53
C ARG A 120 -5.23 0.16 23.37
N HIS A 121 -4.07 0.62 22.88
CA HIS A 121 -3.14 1.40 23.69
C HIS A 121 -2.76 2.74 23.04
N ASN A 122 -3.23 3.02 21.83
CA ASN A 122 -2.72 4.15 21.06
C ASN A 122 -3.83 4.93 20.33
N PRO A 123 -4.35 6.03 20.93
CA PRO A 123 -5.38 6.85 20.30
C PRO A 123 -4.87 7.57 19.05
N ASP A 124 -3.56 7.80 18.95
CA ASP A 124 -2.93 8.45 17.82
C ASP A 124 -2.89 7.54 16.58
N TYR A 125 -2.69 6.23 16.76
CA TYR A 125 -2.85 5.24 15.69
C TYR A 125 -4.24 5.31 15.07
N MET A 126 -5.30 5.27 15.90
CA MET A 126 -6.68 5.33 15.38
C MET A 126 -6.99 6.66 14.70
N ARG A 127 -6.46 7.77 15.22
CA ARG A 127 -6.63 9.09 14.58
C ARG A 127 -6.04 9.13 13.18
N ALA A 128 -4.81 8.62 13.01
CA ALA A 128 -4.17 8.55 11.71
C ALA A 128 -4.86 7.55 10.78
N TYR A 129 -5.28 6.40 11.32
CA TYR A 129 -6.06 5.41 10.58
C TYR A 129 -7.36 5.99 10.01
N THR A 130 -8.16 6.66 10.85
CA THR A 130 -9.43 7.28 10.43
C THR A 130 -9.19 8.33 9.35
N ALA A 131 -8.20 9.21 9.54
CA ALA A 131 -7.83 10.23 8.55
C ALA A 131 -7.47 9.62 7.18
N VAL A 132 -6.64 8.56 7.16
CA VAL A 132 -6.26 7.86 5.92
C VAL A 132 -7.46 7.11 5.32
N SER A 133 -8.30 6.51 6.16
CA SER A 133 -9.51 5.81 5.73
C SER A 133 -10.48 6.75 5.04
N GLU A 134 -10.82 7.88 5.66
CA GLU A 134 -11.71 8.89 5.09
C GLU A 134 -11.11 9.50 3.82
N PHE A 135 -9.80 9.79 3.82
CA PHE A 135 -9.13 10.27 2.61
C PHE A 135 -9.23 9.27 1.46
N ALA A 136 -9.11 7.97 1.75
CA ALA A 136 -9.24 6.92 0.76
C ALA A 136 -10.67 6.82 0.18
N ASP A 137 -11.72 7.16 0.94
CA ASP A 137 -13.08 7.32 0.38
C ASP A 137 -13.15 8.49 -0.61
N VAL A 138 -12.53 9.63 -0.27
CA VAL A 138 -12.50 10.80 -1.17
C VAL A 138 -11.69 10.51 -2.43
N VAL A 139 -10.53 9.87 -2.30
CA VAL A 139 -9.70 9.47 -3.45
C VAL A 139 -10.48 8.56 -4.39
N LEU A 140 -11.20 7.59 -3.84
CA LEU A 140 -12.03 6.70 -4.65
C LEU A 140 -13.15 7.46 -5.38
N ALA A 141 -13.81 8.40 -4.71
CA ALA A 141 -14.88 9.19 -5.31
C ALA A 141 -14.39 10.10 -6.45
N GLU A 142 -13.20 10.68 -6.31
CA GLU A 142 -12.69 11.69 -7.25
C GLU A 142 -11.83 11.10 -8.38
N LEU A 143 -11.11 10.01 -8.10
CA LEU A 143 -10.15 9.42 -9.04
C LEU A 143 -10.57 8.02 -9.51
N GLY A 144 -11.35 7.29 -8.70
CA GLY A 144 -11.82 5.94 -9.03
C GLY A 144 -10.71 5.03 -9.58
N PRO A 145 -10.85 4.48 -10.80
CA PRO A 145 -9.87 3.59 -11.40
C PRO A 145 -8.54 4.27 -11.79
N ASP A 146 -8.52 5.60 -11.98
CA ASP A 146 -7.30 6.34 -12.36
C ASP A 146 -6.26 6.40 -11.23
N PHE A 147 -6.66 6.03 -10.00
CA PHE A 147 -5.76 5.97 -8.86
C PHE A 147 -4.57 5.00 -9.06
N ASP A 148 -4.79 3.86 -9.72
CA ASP A 148 -3.71 2.88 -9.97
C ASP A 148 -2.67 3.43 -10.96
N GLU A 149 -3.07 4.28 -11.89
CA GLU A 149 -2.12 4.98 -12.77
C GLU A 149 -1.26 5.97 -11.98
N LEU A 150 -1.86 6.70 -11.05
CA LEU A 150 -1.12 7.61 -10.17
C LEU A 150 -0.10 6.87 -9.32
N GLY A 151 -0.47 5.72 -8.73
CA GLY A 151 0.47 4.88 -8.00
C GLY A 151 1.66 4.42 -8.87
N ARG A 152 1.40 4.05 -10.13
CA ARG A 152 2.45 3.69 -11.10
C ARG A 152 3.34 4.87 -11.45
N GLU A 153 2.77 6.06 -11.67
CA GLU A 153 3.52 7.27 -11.97
C GLU A 153 4.44 7.66 -10.81
N TRP A 154 3.95 7.60 -9.57
CA TRP A 154 4.75 7.80 -8.37
C TRP A 154 5.93 6.83 -8.30
N ASN A 155 5.68 5.53 -8.48
CA ASN A 155 6.69 4.46 -8.38
C ASN A 155 7.75 4.46 -9.50
N ARG A 156 7.54 5.21 -10.59
CA ARG A 156 8.55 5.41 -11.64
C ARG A 156 9.68 6.33 -11.19
N THR A 157 9.51 7.10 -10.11
CA THR A 157 10.59 7.94 -9.59
C THR A 157 11.60 7.13 -8.74
N PRO A 158 12.89 7.50 -8.72
CA PRO A 158 13.92 6.75 -8.00
C PRO A 158 13.75 6.71 -6.47
N GLU A 159 13.13 7.73 -5.87
CA GLU A 159 12.97 7.87 -4.42
C GLU A 159 11.97 6.87 -3.80
N PRO A 160 10.77 6.65 -4.38
CA PRO A 160 9.83 5.63 -3.91
C PRO A 160 10.39 4.20 -3.89
N ARG A 161 11.28 3.83 -4.83
CA ARG A 161 11.95 2.51 -4.83
C ARG A 161 12.90 2.33 -3.66
N LYS A 162 13.70 3.36 -3.33
CA LYS A 162 14.57 3.36 -2.13
C LYS A 162 13.76 3.24 -0.85
N LEU A 163 12.51 3.68 -0.88
CA LEU A 163 11.67 3.76 0.30
C LEU A 163 10.74 2.55 0.49
N MET A 164 10.35 1.82 -0.56
CA MET A 164 9.78 0.47 -0.40
C MET A 164 10.71 -0.44 0.40
N ALA A 165 12.04 -0.26 0.29
CA ALA A 165 13.00 -0.92 1.17
C ALA A 165 12.92 -0.44 2.64
N VAL A 166 12.66 0.85 2.88
CA VAL A 166 12.46 1.43 4.24
C VAL A 166 11.15 0.94 4.88
N VAL A 167 10.07 0.80 4.09
CA VAL A 167 8.80 0.21 4.54
C VAL A 167 8.96 -1.27 4.85
N ARG A 168 9.74 -2.01 4.04
CA ARG A 168 10.08 -3.42 4.29
C ARG A 168 10.92 -3.61 5.55
N GLY A 169 11.83 -2.69 5.86
CA GLY A 169 12.59 -2.64 7.12
C GLY A 169 11.86 -1.96 8.28
N TRP A 170 10.59 -1.55 8.11
CA TRP A 170 9.84 -0.87 9.16
C TRP A 170 9.56 -1.78 10.35
N ASN A 171 9.24 -3.05 10.08
CA ASN A 171 9.00 -4.05 11.11
C ASN A 171 10.20 -4.14 12.07
N ASP A 172 11.43 -4.08 11.56
CA ASP A 172 12.64 -4.15 12.36
C ASP A 172 12.83 -2.91 13.27
N ASN A 173 12.47 -1.71 12.78
CA ASN A 173 12.60 -0.46 13.54
C ASN A 173 11.49 -0.26 14.59
N THR A 174 10.27 -0.76 14.34
CA THR A 174 9.17 -0.74 15.33
C THR A 174 9.41 -1.70 16.49
N LEU A 175 10.07 -2.84 16.25
CA LEU A 175 10.40 -3.81 17.28
C LEU A 175 11.47 -3.31 18.27
N ASP A 176 12.17 -2.26 17.88
CA ASP A 176 13.35 -1.75 18.57
C ASP A 176 13.10 -0.46 19.37
N PHE A 177 11.91 0.15 19.27
CA PHE A 177 11.61 1.31 20.10
C PHE A 177 11.40 0.86 21.56
N PRO A 178 12.09 1.47 22.54
CA PRO A 178 12.06 1.01 23.92
C PRO A 178 10.66 1.21 24.53
N GLU A 179 9.89 0.13 24.55
CA GLU A 179 8.73 -0.05 25.42
C GLU A 179 9.09 -1.09 26.50
N PRO A 180 8.86 -0.80 27.79
CA PRO A 180 8.24 0.41 28.35
C PRO A 180 9.17 1.64 28.37
N LYS A 181 8.58 2.84 28.51
CA LYS A 181 9.30 4.11 28.67
C LYS A 181 10.38 4.00 29.77
N PRO A 182 11.64 4.39 29.51
CA PRO A 182 12.68 4.43 30.53
C PRO A 182 12.35 5.41 31.68
N THR A 183 12.72 5.05 32.91
CA THR A 183 12.63 5.97 34.07
C THR A 183 13.69 7.08 34.03
N ARG A 184 14.83 6.83 33.37
CA ARG A 184 15.88 7.80 33.07
C ARG A 184 16.42 7.55 31.67
N PHE A 185 16.70 8.63 30.96
CA PHE A 185 17.24 8.54 29.60
C PHE A 185 18.77 8.59 29.63
N THR A 186 19.42 7.59 29.06
CA THR A 186 20.86 7.60 28.78
C THR A 186 21.15 8.31 27.45
N GLU A 187 22.40 8.73 27.24
CA GLU A 187 22.81 9.37 25.98
C GLU A 187 22.58 8.45 24.77
N ARG A 188 22.88 7.15 24.91
CA ARG A 188 22.61 6.13 23.89
C ARG A 188 21.11 5.97 23.58
N GLN A 189 20.24 6.06 24.58
CA GLN A 189 18.79 6.00 24.36
C GLN A 189 18.28 7.23 23.61
N LEU A 190 18.79 8.43 23.91
CA LEU A 190 18.45 9.65 23.20
C LEU A 190 18.93 9.63 21.75
N GLU A 191 20.14 9.11 21.50
CA GLU A 191 20.65 8.92 20.14
C GLU A 191 19.78 7.93 19.36
N ARG A 192 19.39 6.80 19.98
CA ARG A 192 18.45 5.85 19.37
C ARG A 192 17.12 6.53 19.04
N MET A 193 16.55 7.28 19.98
CA MET A 193 15.31 8.04 19.75
C MET A 193 15.44 9.05 18.61
N ALA A 194 16.56 9.77 18.52
CA ALA A 194 16.84 10.70 17.43
C ALA A 194 16.92 10.00 16.07
N ASN A 195 17.59 8.84 16.01
CA ASN A 195 17.64 8.03 14.80
C ASN A 195 16.26 7.48 14.42
N THR A 196 15.49 6.97 15.39
CA THR A 196 14.12 6.51 15.15
C THR A 196 13.22 7.65 14.67
N TYR A 197 13.21 8.78 15.36
CA TYR A 197 12.41 9.95 14.97
C TYR A 197 12.77 10.39 13.55
N ARG A 198 14.06 10.52 13.22
CA ARG A 198 14.53 10.92 11.88
C ARG A 198 14.03 9.97 10.80
N SER A 199 14.18 8.66 10.99
CA SER A 199 13.77 7.64 10.01
C SER A 199 12.25 7.64 9.81
N VAL A 200 11.49 7.69 10.90
CA VAL A 200 10.02 7.69 10.87
C VAL A 200 9.49 8.99 10.27
N ALA A 201 10.09 10.14 10.61
CA ALA A 201 9.77 11.44 10.05
C ALA A 201 10.01 11.50 8.54
N ALA A 202 11.10 10.91 8.04
CA ALA A 202 11.40 10.85 6.62
C ALA A 202 10.33 10.06 5.84
N PHE A 203 9.86 8.94 6.41
CA PHE A 203 8.74 8.19 5.83
C PHE A 203 7.43 8.99 5.85
N TRP A 204 7.12 9.60 6.99
CA TRP A 204 5.95 10.48 7.14
C TRP A 204 5.93 11.57 6.08
N GLU A 205 7.02 12.32 5.94
CA GLU A 205 7.16 13.37 4.93
C GLU A 205 6.93 12.84 3.52
N MET A 206 7.50 11.70 3.16
CA MET A 206 7.30 11.13 1.83
C MET A 206 5.84 10.70 1.60
N ARG A 207 5.15 10.19 2.62
CA ARG A 207 3.72 9.89 2.54
C ARG A 207 2.87 11.16 2.43
N LEU A 208 3.22 12.22 3.17
CA LEU A 208 2.60 13.53 3.01
C LEU A 208 2.81 14.08 1.59
N ARG A 209 4.01 13.93 1.00
CA ARG A 209 4.25 14.29 -0.42
C ARG A 209 3.30 13.54 -1.35
N PHE A 210 3.12 12.24 -1.14
CA PHE A 210 2.19 11.44 -1.96
C PHE A 210 0.73 11.90 -1.79
N PHE A 211 0.28 12.13 -0.55
CA PHE A 211 -1.08 12.62 -0.29
C PHE A 211 -1.33 14.00 -0.90
N VAL A 212 -0.39 14.94 -0.73
CA VAL A 212 -0.47 16.28 -1.34
C VAL A 212 -0.43 16.20 -2.85
N TRP A 213 0.34 15.27 -3.42
CA TRP A 213 0.37 15.06 -4.87
C TRP A 213 -1.00 14.60 -5.40
N ILE A 214 -1.63 13.65 -4.72
CA ILE A 214 -3.00 13.21 -5.02
C ILE A 214 -3.98 14.38 -4.91
N LEU A 215 -3.94 15.15 -3.81
CA LEU A 215 -4.79 16.32 -3.62
C LEU A 215 -4.65 17.34 -4.75
N ARG A 216 -3.42 17.62 -5.17
CA ARG A 216 -3.14 18.54 -6.27
C ARG A 216 -3.69 18.01 -7.60
N LYS A 217 -3.57 16.70 -7.86
CA LYS A 217 -4.18 16.05 -9.04
C LYS A 217 -5.70 16.19 -9.03
N MET A 218 -6.37 15.90 -7.92
CA MET A 218 -7.84 16.06 -7.77
C MET A 218 -8.28 17.51 -8.00
N ARG A 219 -7.45 18.48 -7.59
CA ARG A 219 -7.69 19.92 -7.82
C ARG A 219 -7.28 20.40 -9.22
N GLY A 220 -6.97 19.50 -10.15
CA GLY A 220 -6.52 19.83 -11.52
C GLY A 220 -5.12 20.45 -11.61
N LYS A 221 -4.36 20.50 -10.51
CA LYS A 221 -2.99 21.05 -10.45
C LYS A 221 -1.99 19.93 -10.67
N HIS A 222 -1.78 19.55 -11.94
CA HIS A 222 -0.81 18.50 -12.24
C HIS A 222 0.62 18.96 -11.95
N VAL A 223 1.28 18.25 -11.03
CA VAL A 223 2.69 18.43 -10.71
C VAL A 223 3.39 17.08 -10.93
N PRO A 224 4.43 16.99 -11.76
CA PRO A 224 5.17 15.75 -11.92
C PRO A 224 5.73 15.26 -10.58
N PRO A 225 5.68 13.94 -10.27
CA PRO A 225 6.20 13.38 -9.01
C PRO A 225 7.63 13.81 -8.69
N ALA A 226 8.51 13.90 -9.70
CA ALA A 226 9.89 14.36 -9.51
C ALA A 226 10.00 15.80 -8.96
N LYS A 227 9.01 16.66 -9.22
CA LYS A 227 8.95 18.02 -8.67
C LYS A 227 8.43 18.04 -7.24
N MET A 228 7.71 17.00 -6.80
CA MET A 228 7.17 16.92 -5.44
C MET A 228 8.28 16.89 -4.40
N VAL A 229 9.47 16.37 -4.72
CA VAL A 229 10.67 16.31 -3.85
C VAL A 229 11.16 17.70 -3.43
N ARG A 230 10.93 18.71 -4.26
CA ARG A 230 11.37 20.09 -4.00
C ARG A 230 10.39 20.88 -3.13
N VAL A 231 9.19 20.35 -2.87
CA VAL A 231 8.20 21.04 -2.03
C VAL A 231 8.69 21.01 -0.58
N PRO A 232 8.81 22.16 0.11
CA PRO A 232 9.23 22.19 1.51
C PRO A 232 8.23 21.47 2.41
N LEU A 233 8.73 20.79 3.45
CA LEU A 233 7.87 20.06 4.41
C LEU A 233 6.80 20.97 5.04
N ALA A 234 7.14 22.22 5.36
CA ALA A 234 6.17 23.19 5.89
C ALA A 234 4.97 23.41 4.95
N HIS A 235 5.21 23.49 3.63
CA HIS A 235 4.13 23.63 2.65
C HIS A 235 3.30 22.35 2.53
N LEU A 236 3.93 21.17 2.63
CA LEU A 236 3.20 19.90 2.64
C LEU A 236 2.25 19.82 3.83
N VAL A 237 2.74 20.17 5.03
CA VAL A 237 1.94 20.18 6.26
C VAL A 237 0.80 21.18 6.14
N GLN A 238 1.04 22.38 5.61
CA GLN A 238 0.00 23.38 5.39
C GLN A 238 -1.08 22.90 4.41
N GLU A 239 -0.71 22.25 3.31
CA GLU A 239 -1.69 21.71 2.35
C GLU A 239 -2.52 20.58 2.97
N VAL A 240 -1.88 19.69 3.74
CA VAL A 240 -2.55 18.61 4.49
C VAL A 240 -3.49 19.17 5.55
N GLU A 241 -3.06 20.18 6.30
CA GLU A 241 -3.85 20.88 7.31
C GLU A 241 -5.08 21.56 6.72
N SER A 242 -4.97 22.08 5.49
CA SER A 242 -6.08 22.70 4.76
C SER A 242 -7.13 21.70 4.26
N PHE A 243 -6.88 20.39 4.35
CA PHE A 243 -7.77 19.36 3.83
C PHE A 243 -8.45 18.58 4.98
N PRO A 244 -9.78 18.64 5.13
CA PRO A 244 -10.47 18.16 6.33
C PRO A 244 -10.11 16.72 6.77
N THR A 245 -10.08 15.76 5.84
CA THR A 245 -9.79 14.36 6.18
C THR A 245 -8.33 14.11 6.53
N LEU A 246 -7.40 14.94 6.04
CA LEU A 246 -5.96 14.79 6.27
C LEU A 246 -5.42 15.72 7.36
N ALA A 247 -6.16 16.76 7.74
CA ALA A 247 -5.77 17.71 8.79
C ALA A 247 -5.31 17.05 10.10
N PRO A 248 -5.92 15.93 10.57
CA PRO A 248 -5.44 15.24 11.77
C PRO A 248 -3.99 14.74 11.69
N LEU A 249 -3.46 14.54 10.47
CA LEU A 249 -2.08 14.09 10.22
C LEU A 249 -1.06 15.22 10.36
N ALA A 250 -1.44 16.48 10.18
CA ALA A 250 -0.51 17.62 10.23
C ALA A 250 0.23 17.74 11.57
N GLY A 251 -0.45 17.42 12.68
CA GLY A 251 0.08 17.54 14.04
C GLY A 251 0.93 16.36 14.55
N PHE A 252 1.27 15.39 13.70
CA PHE A 252 2.12 14.26 14.08
C PHE A 252 3.60 14.56 13.95
N LEU A 253 3.97 15.36 12.95
CA LEU A 253 5.37 15.66 12.63
C LEU A 253 5.68 17.11 13.00
N ASN A 254 6.67 17.32 13.87
CA ASN A 254 7.18 18.66 14.13
C ASN A 254 8.23 19.01 13.07
N VAL A 255 7.92 19.99 12.22
CA VAL A 255 8.76 20.36 11.06
C VAL A 255 10.15 20.82 11.51
N GLN A 256 10.23 21.63 12.56
CA GLN A 256 11.48 22.19 13.06
C GLN A 256 12.38 21.10 13.65
N VAL A 257 11.82 20.18 14.42
CA VAL A 257 12.57 19.04 15.00
C VAL A 257 13.05 18.10 13.91
N ARG A 258 12.21 17.79 12.91
CA ARG A 258 12.63 17.01 11.74
C ARG A 258 13.80 17.68 11.03
N ASN A 259 13.71 18.98 10.75
CA ASN A 259 14.75 19.72 10.04
C ASN A 259 16.05 19.79 10.84
N ALA A 260 15.97 20.07 12.14
CA ALA A 260 17.13 20.04 13.03
C ALA A 260 17.82 18.66 13.04
N LEU A 261 17.04 17.57 13.14
CA LEU A 261 17.57 16.20 13.15
C LEU A 261 18.05 15.69 11.78
N ALA A 262 17.66 16.35 10.69
CA ALA A 262 18.17 16.07 9.35
C ALA A 262 19.58 16.65 9.12
N HIS A 263 19.94 17.72 9.85
CA HIS A 263 21.19 18.45 9.69
C HIS A 263 22.12 18.37 10.92
N GLY A 264 21.67 17.79 12.03
CA GLY A 264 22.42 17.72 13.27
C GLY A 264 21.88 16.69 14.26
N ARG A 265 22.23 16.88 15.54
CA ARG A 265 21.83 16.03 16.66
C ARG A 265 20.98 16.81 17.67
N ALA A 266 20.27 16.10 18.54
CA ALA A 266 19.64 16.70 19.71
C ALA A 266 20.71 16.93 20.80
N ASP A 267 20.84 18.15 21.30
CA ASP A 267 21.75 18.48 22.39
C ASP A 267 21.03 18.36 23.74
N ARG A 268 21.54 17.50 24.63
CA ARG A 268 20.93 17.25 25.94
C ARG A 268 21.50 18.15 27.03
N GLN A 269 20.63 18.90 27.68
CA GLN A 269 20.91 19.60 28.93
C GLN A 269 20.68 18.66 30.12
N ARG A 270 21.75 18.10 30.68
CA ARG A 270 21.70 17.06 31.74
C ARG A 270 21.02 17.54 33.03
N ALA A 271 21.15 18.82 33.38
CA ALA A 271 20.57 19.36 34.62
C ALA A 271 19.04 19.47 34.57
N THR A 272 18.47 19.67 33.38
CA THR A 272 17.04 19.96 33.18
C THR A 272 16.29 18.84 32.45
N GLU A 273 16.99 17.77 32.03
CA GLU A 273 16.44 16.72 31.16
C GLU A 273 15.76 17.29 29.90
N VAL A 274 16.32 18.37 29.35
CA VAL A 274 15.83 19.02 28.12
C VAL A 274 16.72 18.65 26.94
N CYS A 275 16.09 18.22 25.86
CA CYS A 275 16.67 18.09 24.52
C CYS A 275 16.42 19.38 23.73
N VAL A 276 17.49 19.95 23.19
CA VAL A 276 17.45 21.13 22.32
C VAL A 276 17.72 20.68 20.89
N PHE A 277 16.81 21.07 19.98
CA PHE A 277 16.91 20.80 18.56
C PHE A 277 17.22 22.12 17.86
N HIS A 278 18.44 22.26 17.36
CA HIS A 278 18.91 23.48 16.72
C HIS A 278 18.47 23.53 15.25
N ASP A 279 17.39 24.25 14.99
CA ASP A 279 17.05 24.73 13.63
C ASP A 279 17.61 26.14 13.43
N SER A 280 17.86 26.49 12.17
CA SER A 280 18.44 27.76 11.70
C SER A 280 17.72 29.02 12.20
N ALA A 281 16.41 28.95 12.44
CA ALA A 281 15.59 30.10 12.82
C ALA A 281 15.17 30.12 14.30
N ASN A 282 14.76 28.97 14.86
CA ASN A 282 14.26 28.88 16.23
C ASN A 282 14.56 27.49 16.83
N PRO A 283 15.33 27.39 17.94
CA PRO A 283 15.57 26.10 18.57
C PRO A 283 14.29 25.59 19.26
N VAL A 284 13.93 24.33 19.01
CA VAL A 284 12.85 23.66 19.73
C VAL A 284 13.44 23.02 20.98
N LYS A 285 12.74 23.15 22.10
CA LYS A 285 13.11 22.52 23.38
C LYS A 285 12.01 21.56 23.79
N TRP A 286 12.37 20.31 23.99
CA TRP A 286 11.49 19.30 24.59
C TRP A 286 12.19 18.69 25.79
N THR A 287 11.45 18.37 26.83
CA THR A 287 11.91 17.41 27.83
C THR A 287 12.19 16.05 27.18
N CYS A 288 13.07 15.24 27.76
CA CYS A 288 13.31 13.87 27.31
C CYS A 288 12.00 13.06 27.22
N ASP A 289 11.06 13.34 28.13
CA ASP A 289 9.73 12.75 28.20
C ASP A 289 8.85 13.11 27.00
N GLU A 290 8.79 14.41 26.67
CA GLU A 290 8.10 14.88 25.46
C GLU A 290 8.72 14.30 24.20
N PHE A 291 10.06 14.21 24.14
CA PHE A 291 10.72 13.62 22.98
C PHE A 291 10.37 12.14 22.82
N TRP A 292 10.33 11.37 23.92
CA TRP A 292 9.88 9.98 23.89
C TRP A 292 8.43 9.87 23.44
N GLY A 293 7.52 10.65 24.03
CA GLY A 293 6.10 10.64 23.69
C GLY A 293 5.83 11.00 22.23
N ASN A 294 6.48 12.05 21.72
CA ASN A 294 6.36 12.48 20.33
C ASN A 294 6.94 11.44 19.36
N THR A 295 8.05 10.78 19.72
CA THR A 295 8.64 9.72 18.89
C THR A 295 7.73 8.48 18.86
N ALA A 296 7.20 8.07 20.02
CA ALA A 296 6.27 6.95 20.14
C ALA A 296 4.99 7.21 19.32
N LYS A 297 4.39 8.41 19.46
CA LYS A 297 3.24 8.85 18.66
C LYS A 297 3.50 8.75 17.16
N LEU A 298 4.63 9.30 16.70
CA LEU A 298 4.98 9.31 15.28
C LEU A 298 5.20 7.88 14.74
N LEU A 299 5.92 7.06 15.49
CA LEU A 299 6.26 5.67 15.16
C LEU A 299 5.01 4.80 15.07
N THR A 300 4.12 4.90 16.05
CA THR A 300 2.91 4.09 16.15
C THR A 300 1.88 4.44 15.09
N ALA A 301 1.75 5.71 14.70
CA ALA A 301 0.82 6.12 13.65
C ALA A 301 1.32 5.86 12.23
N ALA A 302 2.63 5.83 12.01
CA ALA A 302 3.20 5.73 10.67
C ALA A 302 2.71 4.54 9.82
N PRO A 303 2.53 3.30 10.33
CA PRO A 303 2.01 2.20 9.53
C PRO A 303 0.69 2.51 8.82
N THR A 304 -0.16 3.34 9.44
CA THR A 304 -1.47 3.72 8.87
C THR A 304 -1.34 4.46 7.54
N LEU A 305 -0.28 5.24 7.36
CA LEU A 305 -0.06 6.01 6.14
C LEU A 305 0.16 5.11 4.92
N GLY A 306 0.62 3.87 5.13
CA GLY A 306 0.81 2.87 4.08
C GLY A 306 -0.47 2.12 3.68
N TYR A 307 -1.60 2.37 4.34
CA TYR A 307 -2.86 1.68 4.03
C TYR A 307 -3.66 2.33 2.91
N LEU A 308 -3.37 3.58 2.52
CA LEU A 308 -4.14 4.31 1.51
C LEU A 308 -4.40 3.48 0.24
N GLU A 309 -3.34 2.96 -0.37
CA GLU A 309 -3.43 2.25 -1.64
C GLU A 309 -4.32 1.00 -1.52
N VAL A 310 -4.08 0.19 -0.49
CA VAL A 310 -4.81 -1.06 -0.28
C VAL A 310 -6.27 -0.78 0.10
N MET A 311 -6.53 0.32 0.83
CA MET A 311 -7.88 0.78 1.17
C MET A 311 -8.66 1.23 -0.06
N VAL A 312 -8.06 2.01 -0.95
CA VAL A 312 -8.69 2.43 -2.22
C VAL A 312 -8.97 1.20 -3.09
N GLN A 313 -7.99 0.31 -3.25
CA GLN A 313 -8.13 -0.92 -4.05
C GLN A 313 -9.23 -1.84 -3.51
N LEU A 314 -9.31 -2.05 -2.18
CA LEU A 314 -10.36 -2.85 -1.58
C LEU A 314 -11.75 -2.26 -1.83
N ARG A 315 -11.91 -0.94 -1.72
CA ARG A 315 -13.20 -0.29 -1.97
C ARG A 315 -13.59 -0.33 -3.44
N LEU A 316 -12.64 -0.06 -4.35
CA LEU A 316 -12.86 -0.20 -5.79
C LEU A 316 -13.28 -1.63 -6.14
N PHE A 317 -12.57 -2.62 -5.59
CA PHE A 317 -12.89 -4.03 -5.79
C PHE A 317 -14.31 -4.37 -5.29
N ARG A 318 -14.72 -3.84 -4.14
CA ARG A 318 -16.10 -4.00 -3.64
C ARG A 318 -17.15 -3.38 -4.55
N LEU A 319 -16.88 -2.19 -5.10
CA LEU A 319 -17.80 -1.54 -6.04
C LEU A 319 -17.96 -2.36 -7.32
N VAL A 320 -16.86 -2.85 -7.89
CA VAL A 320 -16.88 -3.74 -9.06
C VAL A 320 -17.67 -5.01 -8.78
N VAL A 321 -17.40 -5.66 -7.64
CA VAL A 321 -18.11 -6.88 -7.21
C VAL A 321 -19.61 -6.62 -7.02
N ALA A 322 -19.99 -5.51 -6.41
CA ALA A 322 -21.39 -5.15 -6.24
C ALA A 322 -22.08 -4.93 -7.59
N GLY A 323 -21.45 -4.17 -8.51
CA GLY A 323 -21.99 -3.93 -9.85
C GLY A 323 -22.16 -5.22 -10.66
N LEU A 324 -21.20 -6.15 -10.59
CA LEU A 324 -21.29 -7.45 -11.26
C LEU A 324 -22.41 -8.32 -10.66
N ARG A 325 -22.57 -8.31 -9.33
CA ARG A 325 -23.66 -9.05 -8.66
C ARG A 325 -25.04 -8.48 -8.99
N GLU A 326 -25.16 -7.17 -9.11
CA GLU A 326 -26.42 -6.49 -9.48
C GLU A 326 -26.78 -6.74 -10.94
N ALA A 327 -25.81 -6.71 -11.85
CA ALA A 327 -26.02 -7.02 -13.27
C ALA A 327 -26.48 -8.46 -13.53
N ASP A 328 -26.12 -9.39 -12.65
CA ASP A 328 -26.54 -10.80 -12.70
C ASP A 328 -27.92 -11.07 -12.08
N VAL A 329 -28.58 -10.06 -11.51
CA VAL A 329 -30.00 -10.17 -11.11
C VAL A 329 -30.85 -9.97 -12.37
N PRO A 330 -31.58 -10.99 -12.85
CA PRO A 330 -32.48 -10.80 -13.97
C PRO A 330 -33.49 -9.71 -13.61
N SER A 331 -33.73 -8.77 -14.53
CA SER A 331 -34.85 -7.83 -14.44
C SER A 331 -36.18 -8.61 -14.39
N ILE A 332 -36.65 -8.95 -13.20
CA ILE A 332 -37.97 -9.57 -12.98
C ILE A 332 -39.10 -8.54 -13.16
N ALA A 333 -38.79 -7.30 -13.58
CA ALA A 333 -39.76 -6.22 -13.62
C ALA A 333 -39.87 -5.54 -15.00
N GLN A 334 -40.13 -6.29 -16.07
CA GLN A 334 -40.70 -5.70 -17.31
C GLN A 334 -41.82 -6.51 -18.01
N ASP A 335 -42.19 -7.70 -17.53
CA ASP A 335 -43.33 -8.48 -18.09
C ASP A 335 -44.58 -8.49 -17.19
N ALA A 336 -44.81 -7.39 -16.46
CA ALA A 336 -46.07 -7.14 -15.76
C ALA A 336 -46.59 -5.74 -16.13
N GLY A 337 -47.03 -5.61 -17.38
CA GLY A 337 -47.68 -4.40 -17.92
C GLY A 337 -48.42 -4.69 -19.21
#